data_AF-A0A1G9GEF1-F1
#
_entry.id   AF-A0A1G9GEF1-F1
#
_cell.length_a   1.000
_cell.length_b   1.000
_cell.length_c   1.000
_cell.angle_alpha   90.00
_cell.angle_beta   90.00
_cell.angle_gamma   90.00
#
_symmetry.space_group_name_H-M   'P 1'
#
loop_
_entity.id
_entity.type
_entity.pdbx_description
1 polymer ?
#
loop_
_entity_poly.entity_id
_entity_poly.type
_entity_poly.pdbx_seq_one_letter_code
_entity_poly.pdbx_strand_id
1 'polypeptide(L)'
;MSLEQVFSQLPNPSSHTFPDYSLPRGEPVLPIAVTHEELSTLLALYERFRAVDPTGIDSNPMLEAATTFMQQSFGIPQYRPDEQLVDDIAALLNDFSGDLGGRSLGVVDATPDHHRTLYFFLVSCRGYHAAPHVRFEPDEAAVETLYDVYQRVVEQDVYLKHPASVLE
;
A
#
# COMPACT_ATOMS: atom_id res chain seq x y z
N MET A 1 1.31 17.32 3.63
CA MET A 1 2.70 17.27 4.16
C MET A 1 3.69 17.19 3.00
N SER A 2 4.99 17.48 3.18
CA SER A 2 5.98 17.24 2.10
C SER A 2 6.22 15.74 1.89
N LEU A 3 6.59 15.33 0.67
CA LEU A 3 6.87 13.92 0.34
C LEU A 3 7.93 13.30 1.25
N GLU A 4 9.02 14.04 1.54
CA GLU A 4 10.08 13.56 2.44
C GLU A 4 9.55 13.26 3.84
N GLN A 5 8.63 14.08 4.35
CA GLN A 5 8.01 13.87 5.65
C GLN A 5 7.11 12.64 5.65
N VAL A 6 6.26 12.44 4.64
CA VAL A 6 5.40 11.25 4.54
C VAL A 6 6.27 9.99 4.47
N PHE A 7 7.28 9.99 3.60
CA PHE A 7 8.17 8.85 3.39
C PHE A 7 9.05 8.52 4.60
N SER A 8 9.36 9.50 5.45
CA SER A 8 10.10 9.28 6.70
C SER A 8 9.32 8.52 7.76
N GLN A 9 7.98 8.49 7.66
CA GLN A 9 7.11 7.78 8.60
C GLN A 9 6.92 6.30 8.24
N LEU A 10 7.37 5.87 7.06
CA LEU A 10 7.28 4.48 6.64
C LEU A 10 8.30 3.61 7.38
N PRO A 11 7.88 2.42 7.87
CA PRO A 11 8.80 1.41 8.34
C PRO A 11 9.89 1.11 7.29
N ASN A 12 11.12 0.87 7.75
CA ASN A 12 12.20 0.52 6.84
C ASN A 12 12.00 -0.90 6.29
N PRO A 13 11.99 -1.13 4.96
CA PRO A 13 11.79 -2.46 4.38
C PRO A 13 12.83 -3.50 4.83
N SER A 14 14.06 -3.10 5.17
CA SER A 14 15.08 -4.04 5.65
C SER A 14 14.83 -4.59 7.05
N SER A 15 13.94 -3.94 7.82
CA SER A 15 13.61 -4.34 9.21
C SER A 15 12.11 -4.42 9.45
N HIS A 16 11.28 -4.27 8.41
CA HIS A 16 9.85 -4.34 8.53
C HIS A 16 9.42 -5.80 8.69
N THR A 17 8.41 -6.04 9.51
CA THR A 17 7.82 -7.36 9.68
C THR A 17 6.31 -7.14 9.76
N PHE A 18 5.58 -7.87 8.94
CA PHE A 18 4.13 -7.86 9.01
C PHE A 18 3.65 -8.69 10.22
N PRO A 19 2.53 -8.31 10.85
CA PRO A 19 1.85 -9.14 11.83
C PRO A 19 1.59 -10.56 11.30
N ASP A 20 1.55 -11.53 12.21
CA ASP A 20 1.03 -12.86 11.89
C ASP A 20 -0.50 -12.79 11.82
N TYR A 21 -1.04 -12.88 10.60
CA TYR A 21 -2.47 -12.83 10.32
C TYR A 21 -3.16 -14.19 10.40
N SER A 22 -2.45 -15.25 10.84
CA SER A 22 -3.02 -16.59 10.90
C SER A 22 -4.16 -16.68 11.93
N LEU A 23 -5.39 -16.70 11.43
CA LEU A 23 -6.58 -17.03 12.22
C LEU A 23 -7.02 -18.48 11.93
N PRO A 24 -7.59 -19.19 12.93
CA PRO A 24 -7.98 -20.59 12.79
C PRO A 24 -9.13 -20.86 11.79
N ARG A 25 -9.76 -19.83 11.20
CA ARG A 25 -10.87 -19.97 10.23
C ARG A 25 -10.84 -18.94 9.09
N GLY A 26 -9.68 -18.76 8.45
CA GLY A 26 -9.56 -17.94 7.24
C GLY A 26 -8.78 -16.66 7.47
N GLU A 27 -8.70 -15.83 6.43
CA GLU A 27 -7.94 -14.59 6.46
C GLU A 27 -8.74 -13.48 7.16
N PRO A 28 -8.14 -12.69 8.07
CA PRO A 28 -8.84 -11.60 8.72
C PRO A 28 -9.29 -10.53 7.71
N VAL A 29 -10.47 -9.96 7.97
CA VAL A 29 -10.98 -8.79 7.26
C VAL A 29 -10.94 -7.59 8.20
N LEU A 30 -10.39 -6.49 7.72
CA LEU A 30 -10.08 -5.26 8.42
C LEU A 30 -10.93 -4.13 7.80
N PRO A 31 -12.12 -3.84 8.33
CA PRO A 31 -12.98 -2.81 7.75
C PRO A 31 -12.38 -1.42 7.96
N ILE A 32 -12.23 -0.65 6.88
CA ILE A 32 -11.74 0.73 6.92
C ILE A 32 -12.72 1.69 6.23
N ALA A 33 -12.78 2.93 6.70
CA ALA A 33 -13.55 3.97 6.04
C ALA A 33 -12.74 4.59 4.88
N VAL A 34 -13.34 4.62 3.69
CA VAL A 34 -12.76 5.21 2.48
C VAL A 34 -13.82 6.05 1.77
N THR A 35 -13.41 7.23 1.33
CA THR A 35 -14.22 8.13 0.51
C THR A 35 -14.00 7.91 -0.98
N HIS A 36 -14.96 8.35 -1.79
CA HIS A 36 -14.82 8.33 -3.24
C HIS A 36 -13.67 9.22 -3.73
N GLU A 37 -13.42 10.34 -3.04
CA GLU A 37 -12.34 11.26 -3.36
C GLU A 37 -10.97 10.63 -3.10
N GLU A 38 -10.81 9.96 -1.96
CA GLU A 38 -9.59 9.20 -1.66
C GLU A 38 -9.35 8.10 -2.68
N LEU A 39 -10.38 7.29 -2.99
CA LEU A 39 -10.26 6.23 -4.00
C LEU A 39 -9.88 6.79 -5.38
N SER A 40 -10.50 7.90 -5.79
CA SER A 40 -10.18 8.58 -7.06
C SER A 40 -8.74 9.11 -7.06
N THR A 41 -8.28 9.62 -5.92
CA THR A 41 -6.91 10.11 -5.74
C THR A 41 -5.90 8.96 -5.82
N LEU A 42 -6.19 7.81 -5.20
CA LEU A 42 -5.36 6.61 -5.28
C LEU A 42 -5.31 6.04 -6.70
N LEU A 43 -6.44 6.02 -7.42
CA LEU A 43 -6.49 5.64 -8.83
C LEU A 43 -5.60 6.55 -9.69
N ALA A 44 -5.67 7.87 -9.48
CA ALA A 44 -4.81 8.81 -10.21
C ALA A 44 -3.31 8.60 -9.90
N LEU A 45 -2.97 8.29 -8.64
CA LEU A 45 -1.59 7.95 -8.25
C LEU A 45 -1.13 6.65 -8.92
N TYR A 46 -1.98 5.62 -8.91
CA TYR A 46 -1.73 4.34 -9.56
C TYR A 46 -1.48 4.50 -11.06
N GLU A 47 -2.29 5.29 -11.76
CA GLU A 47 -2.12 5.56 -13.19
C GLU A 47 -0.77 6.24 -13.50
N ARG A 48 -0.28 7.12 -12.61
CA ARG A 48 1.07 7.70 -12.75
C ARG A 48 2.15 6.68 -12.45
N PHE A 49 1.97 5.90 -11.39
CA PHE A 49 2.92 4.87 -10.97
C PHE A 49 3.13 3.82 -12.07
N ARG A 50 2.05 3.27 -12.64
CA ARG A 50 2.14 2.26 -13.71
C ARG A 50 2.76 2.77 -15.01
N ALA A 51 2.75 4.08 -15.23
CA ALA A 51 3.31 4.71 -16.42
C ALA A 51 4.83 4.94 -16.33
N VAL A 52 5.43 4.70 -15.17
CA VAL A 52 6.88 4.78 -14.97
C VAL A 52 7.52 3.61 -15.70
N ASP A 53 8.51 3.89 -16.56
CA ASP A 53 9.39 2.87 -17.13
C ASP A 53 10.44 2.47 -16.08
N PRO A 54 10.42 1.22 -15.57
CA PRO A 54 11.32 0.77 -14.52
C PRO A 54 12.73 0.44 -15.03
N THR A 55 13.03 0.62 -16.32
CA THR A 55 14.35 0.30 -16.87
C THR A 55 15.47 1.12 -16.19
N GLY A 56 16.44 0.41 -15.58
CA GLY A 56 17.57 0.99 -14.83
C GLY A 56 17.50 0.84 -13.31
N ILE A 57 16.38 0.32 -12.78
CA ILE A 57 16.11 0.16 -11.34
C ILE A 57 17.01 -0.84 -10.63
N ASP A 58 17.67 -1.76 -11.36
CA ASP A 58 18.57 -2.78 -10.81
C ASP A 58 19.76 -2.20 -10.01
N SER A 59 19.95 -0.87 -10.05
CA SER A 59 21.00 -0.14 -9.33
C SER A 59 20.52 0.54 -8.04
N ASN A 60 19.22 0.52 -7.71
CA ASN A 60 18.67 1.23 -6.55
C ASN A 60 18.61 0.30 -5.32
N PRO A 61 19.46 0.53 -4.29
CA PRO A 61 19.54 -0.36 -3.12
C PRO A 61 18.26 -0.39 -2.29
N MET A 62 17.43 0.66 -2.34
CA MET A 62 16.14 0.68 -1.64
C MET A 62 15.11 -0.20 -2.37
N LEU A 63 15.10 -0.17 -3.69
CA LEU A 63 14.22 -1.03 -4.49
C LEU A 63 14.70 -2.48 -4.49
N GLU A 64 16.01 -2.71 -4.45
CA GLU A 64 16.59 -4.04 -4.23
C GLU A 64 16.17 -4.62 -2.86
N ALA A 65 16.23 -3.82 -1.79
CA ALA A 65 15.77 -4.22 -0.46
C ALA A 65 14.27 -4.49 -0.43
N ALA A 66 13.46 -3.62 -1.04
CA ALA A 66 12.01 -3.81 -1.17
C ALA A 66 11.66 -5.08 -1.96
N THR A 67 12.36 -5.32 -3.07
CA THR A 67 12.25 -6.53 -3.91
C THR A 67 12.59 -7.78 -3.13
N THR A 68 13.70 -7.77 -2.39
CA THR A 68 14.13 -8.91 -1.56
C THR A 68 13.09 -9.20 -0.48
N PHE A 69 12.55 -8.15 0.16
CA PHE A 69 11.51 -8.28 1.17
C PHE A 69 10.19 -8.82 0.57
N MET A 70 9.80 -8.39 -0.63
CA MET A 70 8.65 -8.95 -1.36
C MET A 70 8.83 -10.45 -1.63
N GLN A 71 10.00 -10.85 -2.15
CA GLN A 71 10.29 -12.26 -2.44
C GLN A 71 10.19 -13.12 -1.18
N GLN A 72 10.69 -12.63 -0.05
CA GLN A 72 10.60 -13.33 1.24
C GLN A 72 9.17 -13.37 1.78
N SER A 73 8.40 -12.31 1.59
CA SER A 73 7.03 -12.19 2.11
C SER A 73 6.01 -13.00 1.31
N PHE A 74 6.20 -13.13 0.00
CA PHE A 74 5.23 -13.76 -0.92
C PHE A 74 5.72 -15.04 -1.61
N GLY A 75 7.00 -15.40 -1.49
CA GLY A 75 7.55 -16.63 -2.09
C GLY A 75 7.65 -16.62 -3.62
N ILE A 76 7.62 -15.45 -4.26
CA ILE A 76 7.59 -15.30 -5.72
C ILE A 76 9.05 -15.29 -6.25
N PRO A 77 9.42 -16.18 -7.21
CA PRO A 77 10.75 -16.17 -7.82
C PRO A 77 11.00 -14.88 -8.61
N GLN A 78 12.28 -14.51 -8.80
CA GLN A 78 12.81 -13.29 -9.46
C GLN A 78 12.19 -12.90 -10.83
N TYR A 79 10.91 -12.53 -10.87
CA TYR A 79 10.24 -11.97 -12.02
C TYR A 79 9.59 -10.66 -11.58
N ARG A 80 9.99 -9.57 -12.26
CA ARG A 80 9.57 -8.17 -12.10
C ARG A 80 8.55 -7.89 -10.98
N PRO A 81 9.02 -7.66 -9.74
CA PRO A 81 8.18 -7.30 -8.60
C PRO A 81 7.35 -6.04 -8.86
N ASP A 82 7.83 -5.18 -9.75
CA ASP A 82 7.16 -4.00 -10.28
C ASP A 82 5.91 -4.33 -11.12
N GLU A 83 5.97 -5.34 -12.00
CA GLU A 83 4.82 -5.75 -12.82
C GLU A 83 3.73 -6.39 -11.96
N GLN A 84 4.10 -7.31 -11.06
CA GLN A 84 3.14 -7.93 -10.13
C GLN A 84 2.52 -6.90 -9.18
N LEU A 85 3.31 -5.94 -8.67
CA LEU A 85 2.80 -4.89 -7.79
C LEU A 85 1.77 -4.00 -8.52
N VAL A 86 1.95 -3.71 -9.80
CA VAL A 86 0.97 -2.95 -10.59
C VAL A 86 -0.36 -3.70 -10.67
N ASP A 87 -0.33 -5.02 -10.86
CA ASP A 87 -1.53 -5.85 -10.89
C ASP A 87 -2.18 -5.95 -9.51
N ASP A 88 -1.39 -6.09 -8.44
CA ASP A 88 -1.87 -6.17 -7.06
C ASP A 88 -2.53 -4.86 -6.60
N ILE A 89 -1.95 -3.70 -6.95
CA ILE A 89 -2.56 -2.39 -6.69
C ILE A 89 -3.88 -2.26 -7.46
N ALA A 90 -3.92 -2.70 -8.73
CA ALA A 90 -5.15 -2.66 -9.52
C ALA A 90 -6.26 -3.53 -8.91
N ALA A 91 -5.93 -4.73 -8.44
CA ALA A 91 -6.85 -5.61 -7.74
C ALA A 91 -7.40 -4.94 -6.46
N LEU A 92 -6.52 -4.42 -5.61
CA LEU A 92 -6.91 -3.70 -4.39
C LEU A 92 -7.87 -2.53 -4.66
N LEU A 93 -7.57 -1.71 -5.66
CA LEU A 93 -8.40 -0.54 -5.98
C LEU A 93 -9.75 -0.95 -6.56
N ASN A 94 -9.81 -2.07 -7.30
CA ASN A 94 -11.07 -2.63 -7.78
C ASN A 94 -11.92 -3.19 -6.63
N ASP A 95 -11.32 -3.87 -5.66
CA ASP A 95 -12.02 -4.39 -4.49
C ASP A 95 -12.61 -3.24 -3.67
N PHE A 96 -11.81 -2.20 -3.38
CA PHE A 96 -12.30 -1.00 -2.69
C PHE A 96 -13.41 -0.28 -3.46
N SER A 97 -13.31 -0.21 -4.80
CA SER A 97 -14.34 0.35 -5.66
C SER A 97 -15.64 -0.45 -5.60
N GLY A 98 -15.53 -1.78 -5.65
CA GLY A 98 -16.66 -2.71 -5.54
C GLY A 98 -17.41 -2.55 -4.22
N ASP A 99 -16.67 -2.52 -3.10
CA ASP A 99 -17.22 -2.35 -1.76
C ASP A 99 -17.85 -0.97 -1.55
N LEU A 100 -17.21 0.08 -2.06
CA LEU A 100 -17.73 1.44 -1.97
C LEU A 100 -19.04 1.58 -2.75
N GLY A 101 -19.19 0.87 -3.87
CA GLY A 101 -20.43 0.80 -4.64
C GLY A 101 -20.90 2.15 -5.17
N GLY A 102 -19.96 3.06 -5.47
CA GLY A 102 -20.25 4.41 -5.97
C GLY A 102 -20.77 5.41 -4.91
N ARG A 103 -20.74 5.04 -3.62
CA ARG A 103 -21.07 5.96 -2.51
C ARG A 103 -19.96 7.01 -2.33
N SER A 104 -20.30 8.17 -1.80
CA SER A 104 -19.31 9.21 -1.48
C SER A 104 -18.39 8.83 -0.31
N LEU A 105 -18.89 7.99 0.61
CA LEU A 105 -18.18 7.43 1.76
C LEU A 105 -18.74 6.04 2.05
N GLY A 106 -17.86 5.10 2.36
CA GLY A 106 -18.24 3.74 2.72
C GLY A 106 -17.17 3.05 3.55
N VAL A 107 -17.54 1.87 4.05
CA VAL A 107 -16.60 0.93 4.66
C VAL A 107 -16.22 -0.10 3.59
N VAL A 108 -14.93 -0.33 3.44
CA VAL A 108 -14.37 -1.34 2.53
C VAL A 108 -13.60 -2.38 3.34
N ASP A 109 -13.54 -3.60 2.81
CA ASP A 109 -12.90 -4.74 3.47
C ASP A 109 -11.41 -4.78 3.10
N ALA A 110 -10.52 -4.45 4.05
CA ALA A 110 -9.09 -4.62 3.86
C ALA A 110 -8.63 -6.02 4.31
N THR A 111 -7.78 -6.67 3.54
CA THR A 111 -7.14 -7.94 3.91
C THR A 111 -5.67 -7.72 4.29
N PRO A 112 -5.00 -8.71 4.90
CA PRO A 112 -3.55 -8.75 5.00
C PRO A 112 -2.84 -8.49 3.67
N ASP A 113 -3.36 -9.05 2.57
CA ASP A 113 -2.85 -8.75 1.23
C ASP A 113 -3.02 -7.27 0.88
N HIS A 114 -4.17 -6.65 1.19
CA HIS A 114 -4.34 -5.22 1.00
C HIS A 114 -3.35 -4.38 1.81
N HIS A 115 -3.09 -4.76 3.07
CA HIS A 115 -2.07 -4.09 3.89
C HIS A 115 -0.69 -4.18 3.23
N ARG A 116 -0.27 -5.38 2.82
CA ARG A 116 1.04 -5.56 2.16
C ARG A 116 1.13 -4.71 0.89
N THR A 117 0.11 -4.77 0.04
CA THR A 117 0.06 -3.99 -1.22
C THR A 117 0.17 -2.49 -0.96
N LEU A 118 -0.56 -1.94 0.01
CA LEU A 118 -0.47 -0.51 0.37
C LEU A 118 0.93 -0.13 0.85
N TYR A 119 1.55 -0.94 1.71
CA TYR A 119 2.92 -0.73 2.17
C TYR A 119 3.91 -0.70 0.99
N PHE A 120 3.81 -1.69 0.11
CA PHE A 120 4.69 -1.79 -1.05
C PHE A 120 4.47 -0.67 -2.06
N PHE A 121 3.24 -0.21 -2.24
CA PHE A 121 2.95 0.94 -3.08
C PHE A 121 3.65 2.20 -2.55
N LEU A 122 3.59 2.44 -1.24
CA LEU A 122 4.30 3.54 -0.57
C LEU A 122 5.81 3.44 -0.72
N VAL A 123 6.38 2.25 -0.47
CA VAL A 123 7.83 2.01 -0.59
C VAL A 123 8.31 2.21 -2.03
N SER A 124 7.55 1.73 -3.02
CA SER A 124 7.89 1.89 -4.44
C SER A 124 7.78 3.34 -4.88
N CYS A 125 6.75 4.08 -4.43
CA CYS A 125 6.65 5.52 -4.68
C CYS A 125 7.87 6.28 -4.14
N ARG A 126 8.30 5.95 -2.91
CA ARG A 126 9.52 6.50 -2.31
C ARG A 126 10.76 6.15 -3.14
N GLY A 127 10.89 4.88 -3.53
CA GLY A 127 12.03 4.38 -4.29
C GLY A 127 12.15 5.04 -5.66
N TYR A 128 11.03 5.22 -6.37
CA TYR A 128 10.98 5.88 -7.68
C TYR A 128 11.26 7.38 -7.57
N HIS A 129 10.69 8.06 -6.57
CA HIS A 129 10.92 9.47 -6.34
C HIS A 129 12.40 9.77 -5.97
N ALA A 130 13.05 8.87 -5.24
CA ALA A 130 14.45 9.00 -4.86
C ALA A 130 15.44 8.59 -5.97
N ALA A 131 14.98 7.91 -7.02
CA ALA A 131 15.85 7.38 -8.06
C ALA A 131 16.17 8.47 -9.11
N PRO A 132 17.45 8.88 -9.26
CA PRO A 132 17.82 10.03 -10.10
C PRO A 132 17.60 9.80 -11.61
N HIS A 133 17.45 8.55 -12.04
CA HIS A 133 17.22 8.16 -13.43
C HIS A 133 15.74 7.86 -13.73
N VAL A 134 14.88 7.89 -12.72
CA VAL A 134 13.44 7.65 -12.87
C VAL A 134 12.72 8.99 -12.87
N ARG A 135 11.85 9.21 -13.86
CA ARG A 135 10.98 10.39 -13.89
C ARG A 135 9.67 10.06 -13.19
N PHE A 136 9.66 10.20 -11.88
CA PHE A 136 8.47 10.01 -11.06
C PHE A 136 8.34 11.15 -10.04
N GLU A 137 7.40 12.06 -10.32
CA GLU A 137 7.05 13.19 -9.46
C GLU A 137 5.59 13.01 -9.01
N PRO A 138 5.34 12.24 -7.94
CA PRO A 138 3.99 12.03 -7.45
C PRO A 138 3.44 13.30 -6.80
N ASP A 139 2.11 13.45 -6.84
CA ASP A 139 1.44 14.51 -6.09
C ASP A 139 1.57 14.25 -4.59
N GLU A 140 2.00 15.25 -3.81
CA GLU A 140 2.17 15.13 -2.36
C GLU A 140 0.86 14.72 -1.68
N ALA A 141 -0.26 15.33 -2.08
CA ALA A 141 -1.57 15.05 -1.50
C ALA A 141 -2.03 13.62 -1.82
N ALA A 142 -1.63 13.09 -2.98
CA ALA A 142 -1.98 11.73 -3.36
C ALA A 142 -1.18 10.69 -2.56
N VAL A 143 0.10 10.95 -2.30
CA VAL A 143 0.94 10.08 -1.46
C VAL A 143 0.51 10.16 0.01
N GLU A 144 0.13 11.35 0.49
CA GLU A 144 -0.45 11.54 1.82
C GLU A 144 -1.76 10.76 1.96
N THR A 145 -2.65 10.83 0.96
CA THR A 145 -3.88 10.02 0.91
C THR A 145 -3.59 8.52 0.98
N LEU A 146 -2.59 8.04 0.23
CA LEU A 146 -2.15 6.64 0.27
C LEU A 146 -1.64 6.26 1.67
N TYR A 147 -0.88 7.14 2.30
CA TYR A 147 -0.38 6.92 3.66
C TYR A 147 -1.51 6.89 4.69
N ASP A 148 -2.50 7.76 4.59
CA ASP A 148 -3.66 7.79 5.49
C ASP A 148 -4.49 6.50 5.39
N VAL A 149 -4.70 6.00 4.17
CA VAL A 149 -5.39 4.72 3.95
C VAL A 149 -4.57 3.56 4.51
N TYR A 150 -3.24 3.55 4.30
CA TYR A 150 -2.34 2.57 4.92
C TYR A 150 -2.41 2.61 6.46
N GLN A 151 -2.36 3.80 7.07
CA GLN A 151 -2.47 3.96 8.52
C GLN A 151 -3.78 3.39 9.06
N ARG A 152 -4.91 3.65 8.38
CA ARG A 152 -6.21 3.09 8.79
C ARG A 152 -6.24 1.57 8.80
N VAL A 153 -5.45 0.91 7.96
CA VAL A 153 -5.31 -0.56 7.95
C VAL A 153 -4.39 -1.03 9.09
N VAL A 154 -3.28 -0.30 9.33
CA VAL A 154 -2.30 -0.62 10.39
C VAL A 154 -2.89 -0.42 11.80
N GLU A 155 -3.58 0.69 12.04
CA GLU A 155 -4.07 1.09 13.36
C GLU A 155 -5.26 0.26 13.87
N GLN A 156 -5.79 -0.67 13.04
CA GLN A 156 -6.85 -1.60 13.44
C GLN A 156 -6.47 -2.50 14.64
N ASP A 157 -5.19 -2.54 15.00
CA ASP A 157 -4.67 -3.26 16.18
C ASP A 157 -5.36 -2.83 17.51
N VAL A 158 -5.96 -1.63 17.57
CA VAL A 158 -6.77 -1.20 18.73
C VAL A 158 -8.13 -1.91 18.78
N TYR A 159 -8.76 -2.14 17.63
CA TYR A 159 -10.08 -2.79 17.53
C TYR A 159 -10.02 -4.31 17.74
N LEU A 160 -8.86 -4.92 17.48
CA LEU A 160 -8.61 -6.35 17.69
C LEU A 160 -8.27 -6.71 19.16
N LYS A 161 -7.81 -5.75 19.97
CA LYS A 161 -7.46 -5.98 21.39
C LYS A 161 -8.65 -5.86 22.35
N HIS A 162 -9.67 -5.05 22.01
CA HIS A 162 -10.83 -4.83 22.89
C HIS A 162 -12.16 -4.69 22.10
N PRO A 163 -12.82 -5.80 21.74
CA PRO A 163 -14.09 -5.77 20.99
C PRO A 163 -15.28 -5.12 21.72
N ALA A 164 -15.15 -4.80 23.02
CA ALA A 164 -16.23 -4.24 23.84
C ALA A 164 -16.33 -2.70 23.79
N SER A 165 -15.29 -1.98 23.36
CA SER A 165 -15.25 -0.51 23.44
C SER A 165 -15.91 0.21 22.26
N VAL A 166 -16.54 -0.52 21.33
CA VAL A 166 -17.20 0.06 20.14
C VAL A 166 -18.71 0.30 20.39
N LEU A 167 -19.26 -0.17 21.51
CA LEU A 167 -20.68 -0.06 21.85
C LEU A 167 -20.97 0.81 23.09
N GLU A 168 -19.98 1.54 23.61
CA GLU A 168 -20.16 2.52 24.70
C GLU A 168 -19.91 3.96 24.21
#